data_AF-A0A8D8FWG9-F1
#
_entry.id   AF-A0A8D8FWG9-F1
#
_cell.length_a   1.000
_cell.length_b   1.000
_cell.length_c   1.000
_cell.angle_alpha   90.00
_cell.angle_beta   90.00
_cell.angle_gamma   90.00
#
_symmetry.space_group_name_H-M   'P 1'
#
loop_
_entity.id
_entity.type
_entity.pdbx_description
1 polymer ?
#
loop_
_entity_poly.entity_id
_entity_poly.type
_entity_poly.pdbx_seq_one_letter_code
_entity_poly.pdbx_strand_id
1 'polypeptide(L)'
;LLAALARTYMQVNNMDQCQATCATILQNDPNNEAASVMMADLSFRRMDFENAAYHFSQLLISQPTYWTALARLIEVMRRSGTLHDVQPFLNRAEDECLRPDNEAGLNYCKGLQEWYNGNPNSALRFFNNCRRDPEWGQQAIYNMIEICLNPDGDLPNEGVIDIGADDLEIKDSRAMA
;
A
#
# COMPACT_ATOMS: atom_id res chain seq x y z
N LEU A 1 -9.55 -3.68 25.00
CA LEU A 1 -10.27 -2.40 25.15
C LEU A 1 -9.50 -1.24 24.51
N LEU A 2 -8.24 -1.00 24.88
CA LEU A 2 -7.43 0.10 24.31
C LEU A 2 -7.28 0.04 22.78
N ALA A 3 -7.03 -1.14 22.20
CA ALA A 3 -6.93 -1.26 20.74
C ALA A 3 -8.25 -0.93 20.01
N ALA A 4 -9.41 -1.25 20.61
CA ALA A 4 -10.71 -0.88 20.05
C ALA A 4 -10.95 0.63 20.16
N LEU A 5 -10.54 1.24 21.27
CA LEU A 5 -10.60 2.70 21.47
C LEU A 5 -9.72 3.44 20.45
N ALA A 6 -8.48 2.99 20.23
CA ALA A 6 -7.59 3.54 19.22
C ALA A 6 -8.22 3.47 17.82
N ARG A 7 -8.82 2.33 17.44
CA ARG A 7 -9.55 2.22 16.17
C ARG A 7 -10.70 3.22 16.06
N THR A 8 -11.47 3.41 17.14
CA THR A 8 -12.53 4.44 17.16
C THR A 8 -11.95 5.83 16.96
N TYR A 9 -10.85 6.18 17.64
CA TYR A 9 -10.17 7.46 17.43
C TYR A 9 -9.71 7.66 15.99
N MET A 10 -9.18 6.62 15.35
CA MET A 10 -8.79 6.66 13.94
C MET A 10 -10.00 6.87 12.99
N GLN A 11 -11.17 6.32 13.34
CA GLN A 11 -12.42 6.51 12.56
C GLN A 11 -12.99 7.92 12.72
N VAL A 12 -12.91 8.52 13.91
CA VAL A 12 -13.36 9.92 14.14
C VAL A 12 -12.29 10.96 13.78
N ASN A 13 -11.23 10.53 13.08
CA ASN A 13 -10.08 11.36 12.68
C ASN A 13 -9.35 12.07 13.84
N ASN A 14 -9.48 11.53 15.06
CA ASN A 14 -8.77 12.02 16.24
C ASN A 14 -7.39 11.34 16.36
N MET A 15 -6.48 11.79 15.50
CA MET A 15 -5.17 11.15 15.31
C MET A 15 -4.29 11.24 16.56
N ASP A 16 -4.37 12.33 17.32
CA ASP A 16 -3.55 12.53 18.53
C ASP A 16 -3.93 11.57 19.64
N GLN A 17 -5.24 11.38 19.89
CA GLN A 17 -5.71 10.42 20.89
C GLN A 17 -5.47 8.97 20.44
N CYS A 18 -5.58 8.70 19.14
CA CYS A 18 -5.20 7.40 18.58
C CYS A 18 -3.73 7.10 18.87
N GLN A 19 -2.83 8.02 18.53
CA GLN A 19 -1.39 7.88 18.76
C GLN A 19 -1.07 7.69 20.24
N ALA A 20 -1.63 8.53 21.13
CA ALA A 20 -1.40 8.40 22.57
C ALA A 20 -1.86 7.03 23.10
N THR A 21 -3.03 6.56 22.66
CA THR A 21 -3.57 5.24 23.05
C THR A 21 -2.66 4.12 22.54
N CYS A 22 -2.22 4.17 21.29
CA CYS A 22 -1.30 3.21 20.71
C CYS A 22 0.06 3.21 21.42
N ALA A 23 0.58 4.38 21.81
CA ALA A 23 1.84 4.49 22.54
C ALA A 23 1.73 3.80 23.90
N THR A 24 0.62 3.99 24.61
CA THR A 24 0.36 3.28 25.87
C THR A 24 0.28 1.77 25.67
N ILE A 25 -0.31 1.29 24.57
CA ILE A 25 -0.33 -0.15 24.26
C ILE A 25 1.09 -0.66 24.04
N LEU A 26 1.87 -0.01 23.18
CA LEU A 26 3.23 -0.43 22.85
C LEU A 26 4.22 -0.33 24.01
N GLN A 27 4.00 0.58 24.97
CA GLN A 27 4.78 0.63 26.21
C GLN A 27 4.56 -0.61 27.09
N ASN A 28 3.35 -1.16 27.10
CA ASN A 28 3.02 -2.35 27.89
C ASN A 28 3.32 -3.66 27.13
N ASP A 29 3.13 -3.64 25.80
CA ASP A 29 3.34 -4.76 24.90
C ASP A 29 3.98 -4.26 23.59
N PRO A 30 5.33 -4.22 23.52
CA PRO A 30 6.04 -3.74 22.34
C PRO A 30 5.76 -4.53 21.05
N ASN A 31 5.32 -5.78 21.18
CA ASN A 31 5.04 -6.66 20.05
C ASN A 31 3.55 -6.64 19.66
N ASN A 32 2.76 -5.68 20.18
CA ASN A 32 1.35 -5.59 19.88
C ASN A 32 1.11 -5.19 18.42
N GLU A 33 0.81 -6.20 17.60
CA GLU A 33 0.57 -6.06 16.16
C GLU A 33 -0.45 -4.95 15.83
N ALA A 34 -1.62 -4.97 16.47
CA ALA A 34 -2.68 -4.01 16.19
C ALA A 34 -2.24 -2.57 16.47
N ALA A 35 -1.50 -2.34 17.56
CA ALA A 35 -0.99 -1.02 17.89
C ALA A 35 0.13 -0.58 16.94
N SER A 36 1.05 -1.48 16.56
CA SER A 36 2.11 -1.19 15.58
C SER A 36 1.54 -0.83 14.22
N VAL A 37 0.55 -1.58 13.72
CA VAL A 37 -0.13 -1.27 12.45
C VAL A 37 -0.87 0.07 12.54
N MET A 38 -1.58 0.34 13.64
CA MET A 38 -2.26 1.64 13.82
C MET A 38 -1.28 2.81 13.86
N MET A 39 -0.14 2.69 14.55
CA MET A 39 0.89 3.73 14.54
C MET A 39 1.45 3.97 13.13
N ALA A 40 1.79 2.90 12.41
CA ALA A 40 2.29 3.01 11.05
C ALA A 40 1.27 3.70 10.12
N ASP A 41 -0.01 3.36 10.27
CA ASP A 41 -1.10 3.96 9.48
C ASP A 41 -1.31 5.44 9.80
N LEU A 42 -1.20 5.83 11.07
CA LEU A 42 -1.25 7.24 11.50
C LEU A 42 -0.10 8.03 10.88
N SER A 43 1.13 7.51 10.99
CA SER A 43 2.32 8.12 10.42
C SER A 43 2.20 8.24 8.90
N PHE A 44 1.74 7.19 8.21
CA PHE A 44 1.54 7.22 6.76
C PHE A 44 0.50 8.28 6.34
N ARG A 45 -0.62 8.39 7.05
CA ARG A 45 -1.65 9.42 6.79
C ARG A 45 -1.13 10.84 7.00
N ARG A 46 -0.16 11.01 7.90
CA ARG A 46 0.54 12.29 8.14
C ARG A 46 1.69 12.55 7.17
N MET A 47 1.87 11.68 6.17
CA MET A 47 3.02 11.70 5.25
C MET A 47 4.38 11.55 5.95
N ASP A 48 4.37 11.04 7.17
CA ASP A 48 5.55 10.71 7.96
C ASP A 48 5.97 9.28 7.62
N PHE A 49 6.56 9.13 6.44
CA PHE A 49 6.96 7.83 5.90
C PHE A 49 8.08 7.18 6.72
N GLU A 50 8.95 7.97 7.35
CA GLU A 50 10.02 7.49 8.21
C GLU A 50 9.46 6.74 9.44
N ASN A 51 8.54 7.37 10.18
CA ASN A 51 7.91 6.70 11.32
C ASN A 51 7.02 5.52 10.89
N ALA A 52 6.34 5.63 9.74
CA ALA A 52 5.57 4.52 9.20
C ALA A 52 6.46 3.30 8.89
N ALA A 53 7.60 3.53 8.22
CA ALA A 53 8.57 2.50 7.91
C ALA A 53 9.17 1.91 9.20
N TYR A 54 9.48 2.73 10.20
CA TYR A 54 9.97 2.27 11.50
C TYR A 54 9.00 1.27 12.16
N HIS A 55 7.73 1.63 12.30
CA HIS A 55 6.74 0.78 12.97
C HIS A 55 6.47 -0.53 12.21
N PHE A 56 6.36 -0.48 10.87
CA PHE A 56 6.26 -1.71 10.07
C PHE A 56 7.53 -2.56 10.14
N SER A 57 8.72 -1.95 10.12
CA SER A 57 9.98 -2.66 10.22
C SER A 57 10.12 -3.39 11.56
N GLN A 58 9.76 -2.75 12.67
CA GLN A 58 9.76 -3.40 13.99
C GLN A 58 8.80 -4.59 14.03
N LEU A 59 7.60 -4.43 13.49
CA LEU A 59 6.63 -5.53 13.38
C LEU A 59 7.20 -6.70 12.57
N LEU A 60 7.81 -6.43 11.41
CA LEU A 60 8.37 -7.46 10.52
C LEU A 60 9.65 -8.12 11.08
N ILE A 61 10.40 -7.43 11.94
CA ILE A 61 11.50 -8.05 12.69
C ILE A 61 10.96 -9.12 13.65
N SER A 62 9.80 -8.89 14.25
CA SER A 62 9.16 -9.84 15.17
C SER A 62 8.34 -10.93 14.45
N GLN A 63 7.72 -10.57 13.32
CA GLN A 63 6.80 -11.41 12.55
C GLN A 63 7.12 -11.30 11.05
N PRO A 64 8.15 -12.00 10.55
CA PRO A 64 8.61 -11.85 9.17
C PRO A 64 7.55 -12.23 8.12
N THR A 65 6.66 -13.16 8.45
CA THR A 65 5.59 -13.65 7.57
C THR A 65 4.28 -12.85 7.67
N TYR A 66 4.32 -11.65 8.28
CA TYR A 66 3.18 -10.75 8.33
C TYR A 66 3.01 -10.01 6.99
N TRP A 67 2.38 -10.66 6.02
CA TRP A 67 2.30 -10.21 4.62
C TRP A 67 1.64 -8.84 4.44
N THR A 68 0.60 -8.54 5.20
CA THR A 68 -0.10 -7.25 5.14
C THR A 68 0.78 -6.09 5.57
N ALA A 69 1.68 -6.29 6.54
CA ALA A 69 2.65 -5.28 6.95
C ALA A 69 3.78 -5.16 5.92
N LEU A 70 4.22 -6.28 5.34
CA LEU A 70 5.26 -6.28 4.33
C LEU A 70 4.80 -5.54 3.06
N ALA A 71 3.60 -5.83 2.57
CA ALA A 71 3.00 -5.11 1.44
C ALA A 71 2.87 -3.60 1.70
N ARG A 72 2.51 -3.21 2.93
CA ARG A 72 2.40 -1.79 3.32
C ARG A 72 3.74 -1.11 3.49
N LEU A 73 4.75 -1.82 4.01
CA LEU A 73 6.12 -1.33 4.07
C LEU A 73 6.66 -1.05 2.65
N ILE A 74 6.38 -1.93 1.69
CA ILE A 74 6.76 -1.74 0.28
C ILE A 74 6.16 -0.45 -0.26
N GLU A 75 4.88 -0.18 0.00
CA GLU A 75 4.24 1.06 -0.44
C GLU A 75 4.83 2.30 0.26
N VAL A 76 5.09 2.22 1.56
CA VAL A 76 5.75 3.30 2.31
C VAL A 76 7.11 3.61 1.70
N MET A 77 7.94 2.59 1.48
CA MET A 77 9.29 2.71 0.95
C MET A 77 9.32 3.17 -0.51
N ARG A 78 8.32 2.77 -1.31
CA ARG A 78 8.11 3.35 -2.65
C ARG A 78 7.87 4.85 -2.56
N ARG A 79 6.94 5.29 -1.69
CA ARG A 79 6.57 6.70 -1.55
C ARG A 79 7.68 7.57 -0.95
N SER A 80 8.58 7.00 -0.16
CA SER A 80 9.77 7.68 0.37
C SER A 80 11.01 7.59 -0.52
N GLY A 81 10.95 6.85 -1.64
CA GLY A 81 12.11 6.65 -2.52
C GLY A 81 13.18 5.70 -1.97
N THR A 82 12.86 4.91 -0.94
CA THR A 82 13.77 3.98 -0.25
C THR A 82 13.41 2.51 -0.53
N LEU A 83 12.85 2.22 -1.70
CA LEU A 83 12.37 0.87 -2.07
C LEU A 83 13.43 -0.24 -1.95
N HIS A 84 14.71 0.10 -2.15
CA HIS A 84 15.83 -0.83 -2.02
C HIS A 84 16.00 -1.41 -0.61
N ASP A 85 15.53 -0.69 0.42
CA ASP A 85 15.59 -1.12 1.83
C ASP A 85 14.57 -2.21 2.18
N VAL A 86 13.64 -2.54 1.27
CA VAL A 86 12.68 -3.65 1.46
C VAL A 86 13.39 -5.00 1.42
N GLN A 87 14.43 -5.15 0.59
CA GLN A 87 14.98 -6.46 0.24
C GLN A 87 15.34 -7.35 1.45
N PRO A 88 15.96 -6.84 2.53
CA PRO A 88 16.26 -7.65 3.71
C PRO A 88 15.00 -8.23 4.38
N PHE A 89 13.88 -7.51 4.36
CA PHE A 89 12.61 -7.99 4.92
C PHE A 89 12.00 -9.09 4.07
N LEU A 90 12.04 -8.95 2.74
CA LEU A 90 11.58 -9.99 1.81
C LEU A 90 12.38 -11.28 1.95
N ASN A 91 13.72 -11.18 1.97
CA ASN A 91 14.61 -12.33 2.13
C ASN A 91 14.32 -13.05 3.45
N ARG A 92 14.21 -12.30 4.54
CA ARG A 92 13.91 -12.88 5.86
C ARG A 92 12.54 -13.55 5.90
N ALA A 93 11.53 -12.95 5.28
CA ALA A 93 10.19 -13.52 5.23
C ALA A 93 10.16 -14.82 4.40
N GLU A 94 10.96 -14.89 3.34
CA GLU A 94 11.16 -16.09 2.53
C GLU A 94 11.87 -17.20 3.30
N ASP A 95 12.95 -16.88 4.02
CA ASP A 95 13.71 -17.84 4.84
C ASP A 95 12.86 -18.47 5.96
N GLU A 96 11.95 -17.69 6.55
CA GLU A 96 11.04 -18.14 7.62
C GLU A 96 9.77 -18.82 7.09
N CYS A 97 9.53 -18.76 5.78
CA CYS A 97 8.36 -19.38 5.15
C CYS A 97 8.63 -20.85 4.82
N LEU A 98 7.72 -21.74 5.24
CA LEU A 98 7.81 -23.17 4.96
C LEU A 98 7.67 -23.53 3.47
N ARG A 99 6.90 -22.74 2.70
CA ARG A 99 6.61 -22.98 1.28
C ARG A 99 6.56 -21.65 0.50
N PRO A 100 7.71 -20.99 0.28
CA PRO A 100 7.75 -19.65 -0.30
C PRO A 100 7.04 -19.53 -1.67
N ASP A 101 7.20 -20.54 -2.52
CA ASP A 101 6.64 -20.54 -3.88
C ASP A 101 5.10 -20.58 -3.91
N ASN A 102 4.48 -21.15 -2.88
CA ASN A 102 3.02 -21.35 -2.80
C ASN A 102 2.33 -20.33 -1.88
N GLU A 103 3.09 -19.44 -1.25
CA GLU A 103 2.55 -18.47 -0.30
C GLU A 103 2.03 -17.23 -1.06
N ALA A 104 0.71 -17.04 -1.05
CA ALA A 104 0.06 -16.00 -1.83
C ALA A 104 0.48 -14.59 -1.39
N GLY A 105 0.61 -14.38 -0.07
CA GLY A 105 1.04 -13.09 0.49
C GLY A 105 2.48 -12.73 0.12
N LEU A 106 3.39 -13.71 0.14
CA LEU A 106 4.77 -13.49 -0.31
C LEU A 106 4.85 -13.21 -1.81
N ASN A 107 4.13 -13.99 -2.63
CA ASN A 107 4.03 -13.74 -4.07
C ASN A 107 3.49 -12.32 -4.34
N TYR A 108 2.45 -11.89 -3.62
CA TYR A 108 1.92 -10.53 -3.74
C TYR A 108 2.97 -9.46 -3.40
N CYS A 109 3.71 -9.63 -2.30
CA CYS A 109 4.77 -8.69 -1.89
C CYS A 109 5.91 -8.62 -2.93
N LYS A 110 6.37 -9.77 -3.45
CA LYS A 110 7.35 -9.82 -4.55
C LYS A 110 6.82 -9.13 -5.81
N GLY A 111 5.54 -9.32 -6.13
CA GLY A 111 4.87 -8.65 -7.24
C GLY A 111 4.90 -7.13 -7.13
N LEU A 112 4.57 -6.57 -5.96
CA LEU A 112 4.64 -5.13 -5.70
C LEU A 112 6.06 -4.60 -5.87
N GLN A 113 7.06 -5.28 -5.30
CA GLN A 113 8.45 -4.85 -5.38
C GLN A 113 8.96 -4.82 -6.83
N GLU A 114 8.71 -5.88 -7.60
CA GLU A 114 9.10 -5.96 -9.01
C GLU A 114 8.42 -4.88 -9.84
N TRP A 115 7.14 -4.64 -9.59
CA TRP A 115 6.41 -3.60 -10.32
C TRP A 115 7.03 -2.23 -10.06
N TYR A 116 7.31 -1.91 -8.80
CA TYR A 116 7.87 -0.63 -8.40
C TYR A 116 9.35 -0.45 -8.79
N ASN A 117 10.06 -1.55 -9.06
CA ASN A 117 11.39 -1.54 -9.67
C ASN A 117 11.37 -1.39 -11.20
N GLY A 118 10.19 -1.27 -11.82
CA GLY A 118 10.05 -1.13 -13.27
C GLY A 118 10.11 -2.46 -14.03
N ASN A 119 9.81 -3.58 -13.37
CA ASN A 119 9.78 -4.92 -13.96
C ASN A 119 8.34 -5.47 -14.09
N PRO A 120 7.46 -4.87 -14.92
CA PRO A 120 6.03 -5.21 -14.99
C PRO A 120 5.77 -6.67 -15.37
N ASN A 121 6.58 -7.25 -16.27
CA ASN A 121 6.45 -8.66 -16.66
C ASN A 121 6.72 -9.62 -15.50
N SER A 122 7.69 -9.30 -14.64
CA SER A 122 8.00 -10.09 -13.45
C SER A 122 6.87 -9.98 -12.43
N ALA A 123 6.39 -8.76 -12.19
CA ALA A 123 5.26 -8.48 -11.31
C ALA A 123 3.99 -9.23 -11.72
N LEU A 124 3.64 -9.24 -13.01
CA LEU A 124 2.47 -9.96 -13.53
C LEU A 124 2.54 -11.46 -13.23
N ARG A 125 3.72 -12.08 -13.28
CA ARG A 125 3.91 -13.51 -12.96
C ARG A 125 3.60 -13.77 -11.49
N PHE A 126 4.13 -12.92 -10.61
CA PHE A 126 3.88 -13.01 -9.17
C PHE A 126 2.40 -12.76 -8.82
N PHE A 127 1.77 -11.71 -9.37
CA PHE A 127 0.35 -11.45 -9.13
C PHE A 127 -0.56 -12.56 -9.68
N ASN A 128 -0.20 -13.15 -10.81
CA ASN A 128 -0.95 -14.29 -11.35
C ASN A 128 -0.91 -15.53 -10.42
N ASN A 129 0.15 -15.70 -9.62
CA ASN A 129 0.24 -16.80 -8.65
C ASN A 129 -0.73 -16.61 -7.47
N CYS A 130 -1.03 -15.37 -7.06
CA CYS A 130 -1.96 -15.09 -5.97
C CYS A 130 -3.40 -14.78 -6.42
N ARG A 131 -3.70 -14.66 -7.73
CA ARG A 131 -5.03 -14.27 -8.26
C ARG A 131 -6.24 -15.08 -7.78
N ARG A 132 -6.04 -16.32 -7.31
CA ARG A 132 -7.11 -17.22 -6.82
C ARG A 132 -7.22 -17.26 -5.30
N ASP A 133 -6.31 -16.59 -4.61
CA ASP A 133 -6.29 -16.53 -3.16
C ASP A 133 -7.46 -15.67 -2.66
N PRO A 134 -8.19 -16.09 -1.61
CA PRO A 134 -9.34 -15.35 -1.11
C PRO A 134 -8.99 -14.00 -0.47
N GLU A 135 -7.76 -13.81 0.03
CA GLU A 135 -7.33 -12.58 0.70
C GLU A 135 -6.55 -11.65 -0.24
N TRP A 136 -5.69 -12.23 -1.08
CA TRP A 136 -4.75 -11.49 -1.93
C TRP A 136 -5.18 -11.41 -3.40
N GLY A 137 -6.09 -12.28 -3.84
CA GLY A 137 -6.41 -12.44 -5.25
C GLY A 137 -7.06 -11.20 -5.87
N GLN A 138 -7.96 -10.54 -5.15
CA GLN A 138 -8.63 -9.33 -5.64
C GLN A 138 -7.63 -8.19 -5.88
N GLN A 139 -6.75 -7.93 -4.92
CA GLN A 139 -5.73 -6.89 -4.97
C GLN A 139 -4.69 -7.22 -6.06
N ALA A 140 -4.31 -8.50 -6.18
CA ALA A 140 -3.42 -8.96 -7.25
C ALA A 140 -4.01 -8.69 -8.64
N ILE A 141 -5.30 -8.99 -8.83
CA ILE A 141 -6.01 -8.74 -10.09
C ILE A 141 -6.05 -7.24 -10.39
N TYR A 142 -6.31 -6.38 -9.41
CA TYR A 142 -6.27 -4.93 -9.61
C TYR A 142 -4.90 -4.45 -10.06
N ASN A 143 -3.81 -4.87 -9.40
CA ASN A 143 -2.46 -4.51 -9.83
C ASN A 143 -2.13 -5.03 -11.23
N MET A 144 -2.60 -6.24 -11.59
CA MET A 144 -2.43 -6.77 -12.95
C MET A 144 -3.16 -5.91 -13.98
N ILE A 145 -4.38 -5.45 -13.68
CA ILE A 145 -5.14 -4.54 -14.53
C ILE A 145 -4.39 -3.21 -14.69
N GLU A 146 -3.90 -2.63 -13.58
CA GLU A 146 -3.14 -1.37 -13.60
C GLU A 146 -1.87 -1.47 -14.47
N ILE A 147 -1.10 -2.55 -14.33
CA ILE A 147 0.07 -2.82 -15.20
C ILE A 147 -0.35 -2.92 -16.68
N CYS A 148 -1.46 -3.60 -16.98
CA CYS A 148 -1.92 -3.72 -18.37
C CYS A 148 -2.45 -2.42 -18.96
N LEU A 149 -3.02 -1.53 -18.13
CA LEU A 149 -3.51 -0.22 -18.56
C LEU A 149 -2.37 0.77 -18.77
N ASN A 150 -1.31 0.68 -17.98
CA ASN A 150 -0.16 1.57 -18.05
C ASN A 150 1.16 0.81 -17.82
N PRO A 151 1.63 0.03 -18.81
CA PRO A 151 2.82 -0.81 -18.66
C PRO A 151 4.11 0.01 -18.49
N ASP A 152 4.14 1.23 -19.03
CA ASP A 152 5.30 2.12 -19.00
C ASP A 152 5.30 3.05 -17.77
N GLY A 153 4.20 3.10 -17.01
CA GLY A 153 4.07 3.95 -15.81
C GLY A 153 3.94 5.44 -16.10
N ASP A 154 3.83 5.83 -17.38
CA ASP A 154 3.58 7.21 -17.78
C ASP A 154 2.15 7.59 -17.40
N LEU A 155 2.01 8.48 -16.42
CA LEU A 155 0.73 9.16 -16.24
C LEU A 155 0.43 9.85 -17.58
N PRO A 156 -0.78 9.69 -18.17
CA PRO A 156 -1.18 10.60 -19.23
C PRO A 156 -1.06 11.99 -18.63
N ASN A 157 -0.10 12.75 -19.15
CA ASN A 157 0.17 14.11 -18.74
C ASN A 157 -1.21 14.78 -18.61
N GLU A 158 -1.58 15.25 -17.41
CA GLU A 158 -2.63 16.26 -17.27
C GLU A 158 -2.08 17.52 -17.94
N GLY A 159 -1.92 17.45 -19.26
CA GLY A 159 -1.81 18.59 -20.12
C GLY A 159 -3.13 19.29 -19.96
N VAL A 160 -3.12 20.28 -19.06
CA VAL A 160 -4.03 21.41 -18.99
C VAL A 160 -4.80 21.49 -20.29
N ILE A 161 -6.06 21.03 -20.29
CA ILE A 161 -6.96 21.37 -21.38
C ILE A 161 -7.20 22.85 -21.18
N ASP A 162 -6.37 23.66 -21.82
CA ASP A 162 -6.65 25.06 -22.04
C ASP A 162 -7.87 25.09 -22.95
N ILE A 163 -9.05 25.04 -22.34
CA ILE A 163 -10.29 25.36 -23.00
C ILE A 163 -10.21 26.88 -23.22
N GLY A 164 -9.49 27.26 -24.28
CA GLY A 164 -9.52 28.61 -24.82
C GLY A 164 -10.97 29.00 -25.00
N ALA A 165 -11.37 30.05 -24.30
CA ALA A 165 -12.75 30.45 -24.07
C ALA A 165 -13.49 31.01 -25.31
N ASP A 166 -13.10 30.64 -26.53
CA ASP A 166 -13.54 31.35 -27.75
C ASP A 166 -14.37 30.54 -28.75
N ASP A 167 -14.59 29.23 -28.59
CA ASP A 167 -15.32 28.44 -29.62
C ASP A 167 -16.50 27.59 -29.08
N LEU A 168 -17.44 28.25 -28.39
CA LEU A 168 -18.78 27.68 -28.15
C LEU A 168 -19.87 28.62 -28.68
N GLU A 169 -19.88 28.88 -29.98
CA GLU A 169 -21.11 29.30 -30.68
C GLU A 169 -22.10 28.13 -30.70
N ILE A 170 -22.98 28.10 -29.69
CA ILE A 170 -24.15 27.23 -29.65
C ILE A 170 -25.13 27.76 -30.71
N LYS A 171 -25.15 27.15 -31.89
CA LYS A 171 -26.25 27.33 -32.86
C LYS A 171 -27.49 26.61 -32.36
N ASP A 172 -28.35 27.40 -31.71
CA ASP A 172 -29.66 27.01 -31.21
C ASP A 172 -30.55 26.50 -32.35
N SER A 173 -30.76 25.19 -32.41
CA SER A 173 -31.59 24.52 -33.41
C SER A 173 -32.99 24.30 -32.85
N ARG A 174 -33.73 25.37 -32.52
CA ARG A 174 -35.15 25.26 -32.19
C ARG A 174 -35.96 26.55 -32.40
N ALA A 175 -36.16 26.90 -33.66
CA ALA A 175 -37.27 27.71 -34.18
C ALA A 175 -37.39 27.31 -35.66
N MET A 176 -38.49 26.81 -36.24
CA MET A 176 -39.93 26.96 -36.04
C MET A 176 -40.59 25.65 -36.56
N ALA A 177 -41.63 25.14 -35.90
CA ALA A 177 -43.05 25.32 -36.28
C ALA A 177 -43.34 25.06 -37.76
#